data_AF-L0R3C3-F1
#
_entry.id   AF-L0R3C3-F1
#
_cell.length_a   1.000
_cell.length_b   1.000
_cell.length_c   1.000
_cell.angle_alpha   90.00
_cell.angle_beta   90.00
_cell.angle_gamma   90.00
#
_symmetry.space_group_name_H-M   'P 1'
#
loop_
_entity.id
_entity.type
_entity.pdbx_description
1 polymer ?
#
loop_
_entity_poly.entity_id
_entity_poly.type
_entity_poly.pdbx_seq_one_letter_code
_entity_poly.pdbx_strand_id
1 'polypeptide(L)'
;PAVKANTGKWKSSILLLVNYALVTCAFFGVGVNLVVFLRRVLHQDNAEAANSISKWTGTVYIFSLIGAFMSDSYWGRYITCAIFQMIYVTGLVILSLASWFLLVKPTGCGDVETHCDPPSTAGIALFYLSTYMIAFGNGGYQPSIATLGSDQFDETDPDEARSKVAFFSY
;
A
#
# COMPACT_ATOMS: atom_id res chain seq x y z
N PRO A 1 -9.64 12.46 18.34
CA PRO A 1 -9.58 13.91 18.03
C PRO A 1 -8.28 14.54 18.53
N ALA A 2 -7.60 15.31 17.67
CA ALA A 2 -6.41 16.06 18.06
C ALA A 2 -6.76 17.15 19.11
N VAL A 3 -5.88 17.39 20.09
CA VAL A 3 -6.11 18.43 21.10
C VAL A 3 -5.86 19.80 20.48
N LYS A 4 -6.94 20.59 20.29
CA LYS A 4 -6.98 21.91 19.66
C LYS A 4 -5.88 22.88 20.13
N ALA A 5 -5.50 22.80 21.40
CA ALA A 5 -4.51 23.70 22.01
C ALA A 5 -3.05 23.43 21.60
N ASN A 6 -2.72 22.20 21.16
CA ASN A 6 -1.33 21.78 20.95
C ASN A 6 -1.04 21.16 19.57
N THR A 7 -2.04 20.58 18.88
CA THR A 7 -1.81 19.72 17.70
C THR A 7 -3.01 19.70 16.74
N GLY A 8 -2.77 19.57 15.43
CA GLY A 8 -3.82 19.45 14.40
C GLY A 8 -3.69 20.48 13.27
N LYS A 9 -4.76 20.71 12.51
CA LYS A 9 -4.87 21.70 11.42
C LYS A 9 -4.09 21.33 10.15
N TRP A 10 -4.13 22.24 9.17
CA TRP A 10 -3.59 22.05 7.82
C TRP A 10 -2.14 21.55 7.75
N LYS A 11 -1.25 21.90 8.69
CA LYS A 11 0.13 21.40 8.68
C LYS A 11 0.20 19.87 8.79
N SER A 12 -0.52 19.28 9.75
CA SER A 12 -0.58 17.83 9.92
C SER A 12 -1.36 17.18 8.79
N SER A 13 -2.48 17.79 8.38
CA SER A 13 -3.31 17.28 7.28
C SER A 13 -2.57 17.21 5.95
N ILE A 14 -1.72 18.20 5.63
CA ILE A 14 -0.87 18.19 4.42
C ILE A 14 0.13 17.03 4.46
N LEU A 15 0.76 16.77 5.62
CA LEU A 15 1.68 15.62 5.75
C LEU A 15 0.97 14.29 5.53
N LEU A 16 -0.25 14.13 6.06
CA LEU A 16 -1.07 12.94 5.83
C LEU A 16 -1.47 12.80 4.36
N LEU A 17 -1.84 13.89 3.68
CA LEU A 17 -2.18 13.89 2.26
C LEU A 17 -0.98 13.52 1.39
N VAL A 18 0.20 14.09 1.66
CA VAL A 18 1.44 13.75 0.94
C VAL A 18 1.78 12.27 1.14
N ASN A 19 1.68 11.76 2.37
CA ASN A 19 1.91 10.34 2.64
C ASN A 19 0.90 9.44 1.91
N TYR A 20 -0.39 9.79 1.95
CA TYR A 20 -1.43 9.10 1.20
C TYR A 20 -1.15 9.09 -0.31
N ALA A 21 -0.76 10.22 -0.90
CA ALA A 21 -0.42 10.31 -2.31
C ALA A 21 0.77 9.42 -2.69
N LEU A 22 1.83 9.41 -1.87
CA LEU A 22 3.01 8.56 -2.09
C LEU A 22 2.67 7.07 -2.01
N VAL A 23 1.91 6.65 -0.99
CA VAL A 23 1.46 5.26 -0.84
C VAL A 23 0.58 4.84 -2.00
N THR A 24 -0.35 5.68 -2.41
CA THR A 24 -1.26 5.41 -3.52
C THR A 24 -0.49 5.28 -4.83
N CYS A 25 0.47 6.18 -5.08
CA CYS A 25 1.34 6.12 -6.26
C CYS A 25 2.16 4.82 -6.30
N ALA A 26 2.79 4.43 -5.19
CA ALA A 26 3.56 3.19 -5.10
C ALA A 26 2.67 1.95 -5.27
N PHE A 27 1.47 1.93 -4.67
CA PHE A 27 0.53 0.80 -4.76
C PHE A 27 0.05 0.59 -6.19
N PHE A 28 -0.37 1.65 -6.88
CA PHE A 28 -0.76 1.56 -8.28
C PHE A 28 0.43 1.21 -9.17
N GLY A 29 1.62 1.75 -8.89
CA GLY A 29 2.85 1.39 -9.60
C GLY A 29 3.16 -0.11 -9.54
N VAL A 30 2.97 -0.75 -8.38
CA VAL A 30 3.06 -2.21 -8.26
C VAL A 30 1.92 -2.88 -9.02
N GLY A 31 0.67 -2.46 -8.80
CA GLY A 31 -0.51 -3.09 -9.38
C GLY A 31 -0.53 -3.14 -10.91
N VAL A 32 -0.18 -2.04 -11.59
CA VAL A 32 -0.20 -1.97 -13.06
C VAL A 32 0.92 -2.79 -13.71
N ASN A 33 2.06 -2.94 -13.02
CA ASN A 33 3.21 -3.68 -13.54
C ASN A 33 3.19 -5.17 -13.13
N LEU A 34 2.34 -5.56 -12.18
CA LEU A 34 2.34 -6.90 -11.60
C LEU A 34 2.08 -7.98 -12.65
N VAL A 35 1.10 -7.81 -13.54
CA VAL A 35 0.78 -8.79 -14.59
C VAL A 35 1.96 -8.97 -15.55
N VAL A 36 2.57 -7.87 -15.97
CA VAL A 36 3.74 -7.90 -16.87
C VAL A 36 4.90 -8.63 -16.19
N PHE A 37 5.15 -8.34 -14.91
CA PHE A 37 6.20 -8.98 -14.14
C PHE A 37 5.97 -10.49 -13.97
N LEU A 38 4.75 -10.91 -13.61
CA LEU A 38 4.38 -12.33 -13.49
C LEU A 38 4.58 -13.08 -14.81
N ARG A 39 4.24 -12.46 -15.92
CA ARG A 39 4.37 -13.05 -17.25
C ARG A 39 5.81 -13.11 -17.77
N ARG A 40 6.54 -12.01 -17.67
CA ARG A 40 7.85 -11.86 -18.31
C ARG A 40 9.01 -12.35 -17.45
N VAL A 41 8.86 -12.28 -16.13
CA VAL A 41 9.93 -12.63 -15.18
C VAL A 41 9.65 -13.96 -14.49
N LEU A 42 8.39 -14.21 -14.07
CA LEU A 42 8.02 -15.49 -13.45
C LEU A 42 7.55 -16.54 -14.47
N HIS A 43 7.47 -16.18 -15.76
CA HIS A 43 7.03 -17.06 -16.85
C HIS A 43 5.64 -17.69 -16.64
N GLN A 44 4.74 -17.00 -15.93
CA GLN A 44 3.37 -17.46 -15.77
C GLN A 44 2.55 -17.30 -17.05
N ASP A 45 1.60 -18.20 -17.22
CA ASP A 45 0.59 -18.08 -18.26
C ASP A 45 -0.42 -16.96 -17.97
N ASN A 46 -1.16 -16.55 -19.01
CA ASN A 46 -2.14 -15.45 -18.90
C ASN A 46 -3.18 -15.74 -17.83
N ALA A 47 -3.69 -16.98 -17.79
CA ALA A 47 -4.70 -17.40 -16.83
C ALA A 47 -4.14 -17.41 -15.38
N GLU A 48 -2.90 -17.85 -15.20
CA GLU A 48 -2.26 -17.89 -13.89
C GLU A 48 -1.93 -16.50 -13.36
N ALA A 49 -1.40 -15.62 -14.22
CA ALA A 49 -1.13 -14.24 -13.88
C ALA A 49 -2.41 -13.48 -13.51
N ALA A 50 -3.48 -13.67 -14.29
CA ALA A 50 -4.81 -13.10 -14.02
C ALA A 50 -5.41 -13.59 -12.68
N ASN A 51 -5.20 -14.86 -12.35
CA ASN A 51 -5.61 -15.42 -11.06
C ASN A 51 -4.78 -14.85 -9.91
N SER A 52 -3.47 -14.72 -10.07
CA SER A 52 -2.57 -14.15 -9.06
C SER A 52 -2.93 -12.70 -8.74
N ILE A 53 -3.21 -11.86 -9.75
CA ILE A 53 -3.65 -10.48 -9.49
C ILE A 53 -5.04 -10.43 -8.85
N SER A 54 -5.97 -11.30 -9.25
CA SER A 54 -7.28 -11.40 -8.62
C SER A 54 -7.18 -11.77 -7.13
N LYS A 55 -6.31 -12.73 -6.79
CA LYS A 55 -6.01 -13.10 -5.41
C LYS A 55 -5.39 -11.94 -4.64
N TRP A 56 -4.43 -11.25 -5.23
CA TRP A 56 -3.76 -10.10 -4.61
C TRP A 56 -4.77 -8.99 -4.30
N THR A 57 -5.57 -8.58 -5.29
CA THR A 57 -6.63 -7.57 -5.13
C THR A 57 -7.68 -7.99 -4.11
N GLY A 58 -8.16 -9.24 -4.17
CA GLY A 58 -9.09 -9.78 -3.17
C GLY A 58 -8.52 -9.73 -1.75
N THR A 59 -7.23 -10.01 -1.61
CA THR A 59 -6.52 -9.95 -0.32
C THR A 59 -6.45 -8.53 0.23
N VAL A 60 -6.20 -7.53 -0.62
CA VAL A 60 -6.23 -6.10 -0.23
C VAL A 60 -7.58 -5.75 0.38
N TYR A 61 -8.69 -6.09 -0.29
CA TYR A 61 -10.03 -5.75 0.19
C TYR A 61 -10.42 -6.47 1.48
N ILE A 62 -10.07 -7.76 1.62
CA ILE A 62 -10.29 -8.50 2.86
C ILE A 62 -9.54 -7.83 4.01
N PHE A 63 -8.28 -7.44 3.79
CA PHE A 63 -7.51 -6.78 4.84
C PHE A 63 -7.95 -5.35 5.13
N SER A 64 -8.61 -4.66 4.21
CA SER A 64 -9.27 -3.39 4.52
C SER A 64 -10.37 -3.53 5.56
N LEU A 65 -11.18 -4.58 5.49
CA LEU A 65 -12.20 -4.85 6.51
C LEU A 65 -11.55 -5.13 7.87
N ILE A 66 -10.49 -5.94 7.88
CA ILE A 66 -9.76 -6.31 9.10
C ILE A 66 -9.08 -5.08 9.72
N GLY A 67 -8.41 -4.25 8.90
CA GLY A 67 -7.72 -3.05 9.36
C GLY A 67 -8.67 -2.01 9.94
N ALA A 68 -9.83 -1.79 9.30
CA ALA A 68 -10.88 -0.93 9.84
C ALA A 68 -11.34 -1.42 11.22
N PHE A 69 -11.63 -2.71 11.36
CA PHE A 69 -12.02 -3.30 12.63
C PHE A 69 -10.95 -3.15 13.74
N MET A 70 -9.67 -3.38 13.40
CA MET A 70 -8.55 -3.19 14.33
C MET A 70 -8.36 -1.72 14.75
N SER A 71 -8.50 -0.80 13.81
CA SER A 71 -8.44 0.65 14.03
C SER A 71 -9.49 1.13 15.03
N ASP A 72 -10.72 0.65 14.88
CA ASP A 72 -11.85 1.16 15.67
C ASP A 72 -12.02 0.43 17.00
N SER A 73 -11.63 -0.86 17.09
CA SER A 73 -11.93 -1.68 18.27
C SER A 73 -10.76 -1.90 19.24
N TYR A 74 -9.50 -1.84 18.79
CA TYR A 74 -8.36 -2.30 19.62
C TYR A 74 -7.21 -1.30 19.73
N TRP A 75 -6.60 -0.91 18.60
CA TRP A 75 -5.30 -0.21 18.63
C TRP A 75 -5.42 1.31 18.53
N GLY A 76 -6.57 1.82 18.09
CA GLY A 76 -6.76 3.23 17.78
C GLY A 76 -6.16 3.62 16.43
N ARG A 77 -6.71 4.70 15.85
CA ARG A 77 -6.48 5.10 14.44
C ARG A 77 -5.02 5.36 14.11
N TYR A 78 -4.28 6.07 14.96
CA TYR A 78 -2.89 6.42 14.71
C TYR A 78 -1.95 5.21 14.72
N ILE A 79 -2.05 4.34 15.73
CA ILE A 79 -1.18 3.17 15.86
C ILE A 79 -1.44 2.18 14.73
N THR A 80 -2.71 1.98 14.37
CA THR A 80 -3.10 1.16 13.22
C THR A 80 -2.47 1.70 11.93
N CYS A 81 -2.63 2.99 11.63
CA CYS A 81 -1.97 3.61 10.47
C CYS A 81 -0.46 3.37 10.47
N ALA A 82 0.22 3.64 11.59
CA ALA A 82 1.67 3.52 11.66
C ALA A 82 2.17 2.08 11.44
N ILE A 83 1.52 1.09 12.06
CA ILE A 83 1.90 -0.32 11.91
C ILE A 83 1.69 -0.79 10.48
N PHE A 84 0.51 -0.56 9.90
CA PHE A 84 0.20 -0.99 8.53
C PHE A 84 1.09 -0.30 7.51
N GLN A 85 1.42 0.97 7.72
CA GLN A 85 2.37 1.71 6.88
C GLN A 85 3.79 1.13 6.93
N MET A 86 4.29 0.76 8.12
CA MET A 86 5.61 0.13 8.26
C MET A 86 5.66 -1.22 7.54
N ILE A 87 4.60 -2.01 7.63
CA ILE A 87 4.49 -3.29 6.94
C ILE A 87 4.47 -3.09 5.43
N TYR A 88 3.71 -2.11 4.93
CA TYR A 88 3.65 -1.75 3.52
C TYR A 88 5.03 -1.37 2.96
N VAL A 89 5.75 -0.45 3.64
CA VAL A 89 7.08 0.00 3.23
C VAL A 89 8.08 -1.16 3.22
N THR A 90 8.05 -2.00 4.24
CA THR A 90 8.93 -3.17 4.30
C THR A 90 8.62 -4.14 3.15
N GLY A 91 7.35 -4.28 2.76
CA GLY A 91 6.95 -5.08 1.60
C GLY A 91 7.53 -4.55 0.30
N LEU A 92 7.48 -3.23 0.08
CA LEU A 92 8.08 -2.58 -1.09
C LEU A 92 9.60 -2.77 -1.15
N VAL A 93 10.28 -2.67 -0.01
CA VAL A 93 11.74 -2.88 0.08
C VAL A 93 12.10 -4.32 -0.27
N ILE A 94 11.41 -5.30 0.31
CA ILE A 94 11.65 -6.73 0.00
C ILE A 94 11.37 -7.00 -1.48
N LEU A 95 10.26 -6.49 -2.03
CA LEU A 95 9.93 -6.67 -3.44
C LEU A 95 11.01 -6.09 -4.36
N SER A 96 11.49 -4.89 -4.06
CA SER A 96 12.52 -4.21 -4.86
C SER A 96 13.84 -4.97 -4.83
N LEU A 97 14.29 -5.38 -3.64
CA LEU A 97 15.53 -6.13 -3.46
C LEU A 97 15.45 -7.53 -4.09
N ALA A 98 14.36 -8.25 -3.86
CA ALA A 98 14.15 -9.57 -4.44
C ALA A 98 14.14 -9.49 -5.97
N SER A 99 13.41 -8.52 -6.54
CA SER A 99 13.34 -8.34 -8.00
C SER A 99 14.73 -8.10 -8.59
N TRP A 100 15.49 -7.16 -8.01
CA TRP A 100 16.83 -6.80 -8.49
C TRP A 100 17.85 -7.93 -8.37
N PHE A 101 17.89 -8.63 -7.23
CA PHE A 101 18.96 -9.59 -6.95
C PHE A 101 18.66 -11.03 -7.37
N LEU A 102 17.39 -11.43 -7.41
CA LEU A 102 17.01 -12.85 -7.49
C LEU A 102 16.12 -13.20 -8.67
N LEU A 103 15.35 -12.24 -9.21
CA LEU A 103 14.37 -12.52 -10.27
C LEU A 103 14.79 -11.98 -11.64
N VAL A 104 15.35 -10.77 -11.72
CA VAL A 104 15.75 -10.16 -13.00
C VAL A 104 17.19 -10.59 -13.35
N LYS A 105 17.34 -11.85 -13.78
CA LYS A 105 18.60 -12.41 -14.27
C LYS A 105 18.44 -12.97 -15.68
N PRO A 106 19.34 -12.66 -16.63
CA PRO A 106 20.46 -11.70 -16.56
C PRO A 106 19.99 -10.25 -16.36
N THR A 107 20.88 -9.35 -15.89
CA THR A 107 20.51 -7.96 -15.58
C THR A 107 19.86 -7.27 -16.79
N GLY A 108 18.64 -6.76 -16.62
CA GLY A 108 17.87 -6.14 -17.71
C GLY A 108 17.05 -7.11 -18.56
N CYS A 109 16.84 -8.35 -18.11
CA CYS A 109 15.88 -9.26 -18.74
C CYS A 109 14.42 -8.84 -18.45
N GLY A 110 13.47 -9.38 -19.21
CA GLY A 110 12.05 -9.06 -19.09
C GLY A 110 11.52 -8.11 -20.18
N ASP A 111 12.32 -7.88 -21.21
CA ASP A 111 11.90 -7.22 -22.45
C ASP A 111 11.44 -8.25 -23.49
N VAL A 112 10.97 -7.79 -24.65
CA VAL A 112 10.46 -8.68 -25.72
C VAL A 112 11.57 -9.55 -26.30
N GLU A 113 12.81 -9.07 -26.32
CA GLU A 113 13.96 -9.78 -26.90
C GLU A 113 14.76 -10.59 -25.86
N THR A 114 14.93 -10.05 -24.65
CA THR A 114 15.72 -10.67 -23.56
C THR A 114 14.82 -11.37 -22.55
N HIS A 115 14.73 -12.69 -22.67
CA HIS A 115 14.01 -13.54 -21.72
C HIS A 115 14.81 -13.70 -20.43
N CYS A 116 14.13 -13.74 -19.29
CA CYS A 116 14.77 -14.02 -18.01
C CYS A 116 15.07 -15.52 -17.87
N ASP A 117 16.07 -15.84 -17.05
CA ASP A 117 16.31 -17.21 -16.62
C ASP A 117 15.16 -17.66 -15.69
N PRO A 118 14.92 -18.98 -15.58
CA PRO A 118 13.92 -19.50 -14.66
C PRO A 118 14.15 -18.96 -13.23
N PRO A 119 13.11 -18.42 -12.58
CA PRO A 119 13.26 -17.80 -11.27
C PRO A 119 13.65 -18.82 -10.20
N SER A 120 14.53 -18.43 -9.29
CA SER A 120 14.88 -19.25 -8.12
C SER A 120 13.67 -19.41 -7.19
N THR A 121 13.54 -20.58 -6.54
CA THR A 121 12.45 -20.84 -5.59
C THR A 121 12.40 -19.81 -4.46
N ALA A 122 13.57 -19.37 -3.96
CA ALA A 122 13.66 -18.31 -2.96
C ALA A 122 13.17 -16.95 -3.50
N GLY A 123 13.50 -16.61 -4.75
CA GLY A 123 12.98 -15.41 -5.41
C GLY A 123 11.46 -15.40 -5.52
N ILE A 124 10.86 -16.52 -5.98
CA ILE A 124 9.41 -16.66 -6.07
C ILE A 124 8.76 -16.52 -4.68
N ALA A 125 9.33 -17.15 -3.65
CA ALA A 125 8.81 -17.07 -2.29
C ALA A 125 8.86 -15.64 -1.74
N LEU A 126 9.97 -14.93 -1.93
CA LEU A 126 10.12 -13.54 -1.50
C LEU A 126 9.20 -12.60 -2.27
N PHE A 127 8.98 -12.85 -3.57
CA PHE A 127 8.04 -12.10 -4.39
C PHE A 127 6.61 -12.23 -3.87
N TYR A 128 6.13 -13.46 -3.62
CA TYR A 128 4.79 -13.65 -3.07
C TYR A 128 4.67 -13.11 -1.64
N LEU A 129 5.67 -13.33 -0.79
CA LEU A 129 5.69 -12.79 0.56
C LEU A 129 5.58 -11.26 0.54
N SER A 130 6.40 -10.59 -0.26
CA SER A 130 6.41 -9.12 -0.35
C SER A 130 5.12 -8.56 -0.94
N THR A 131 4.59 -9.14 -2.02
CA THR A 131 3.32 -8.70 -2.62
C THR A 131 2.13 -8.87 -1.67
N TYR A 132 2.06 -9.97 -0.91
CA TYR A 132 1.04 -10.15 0.12
C TYR A 132 1.23 -9.20 1.31
N MET A 133 2.46 -8.87 1.67
CA MET A 133 2.75 -7.89 2.72
C MET A 133 2.35 -6.47 2.31
N ILE A 134 2.56 -6.11 1.03
CA ILE A 134 2.05 -4.87 0.42
C ILE A 134 0.51 -4.87 0.45
N ALA A 135 -0.13 -5.99 0.11
CA ALA A 135 -1.60 -6.10 0.15
C ALA A 135 -2.16 -5.90 1.55
N PHE A 136 -1.54 -6.54 2.55
CA PHE A 136 -1.90 -6.41 3.95
C PHE A 136 -1.69 -4.98 4.46
N GLY A 137 -0.51 -4.41 4.21
CA GLY A 137 -0.14 -3.05 4.60
C GLY A 137 -1.07 -2.00 4.02
N ASN A 138 -1.29 -2.03 2.70
CA ASN A 138 -2.18 -1.08 2.03
C ASN A 138 -3.63 -1.27 2.46
N GLY A 139 -4.09 -2.52 2.55
CA GLY A 139 -5.44 -2.87 2.95
C GLY A 139 -5.80 -2.23 4.29
N GLY A 140 -4.98 -2.42 5.32
CA GLY A 140 -5.25 -1.87 6.65
C GLY A 140 -4.96 -0.39 6.83
N TYR A 141 -4.04 0.18 6.04
CA TYR A 141 -3.72 1.62 6.08
C TYR A 141 -4.86 2.49 5.52
N GLN A 142 -5.47 2.07 4.40
CA GLN A 142 -6.41 2.88 3.63
C GLN A 142 -7.67 3.36 4.39
N PRO A 143 -8.37 2.54 5.20
CA PRO A 143 -9.52 3.02 5.97
C PRO A 143 -9.13 3.94 7.14
N SER A 144 -7.97 3.68 7.76
CA SER A 144 -7.52 4.42 8.94
C SER A 144 -6.98 5.82 8.60
N ILE A 145 -6.34 6.00 7.43
CA ILE A 145 -5.80 7.32 7.06
C ILE A 145 -6.89 8.36 6.82
N ALA A 146 -8.02 7.97 6.24
CA ALA A 146 -9.16 8.86 6.01
C ALA A 146 -9.75 9.35 7.34
N THR A 147 -9.94 8.44 8.30
CA THR A 147 -10.45 8.79 9.64
C THR A 147 -9.44 9.63 10.43
N LEU A 148 -8.15 9.30 10.36
CA LEU A 148 -7.07 10.07 10.98
C LEU A 148 -6.93 11.49 10.41
N GLY A 149 -7.10 11.65 9.11
CA GLY A 149 -7.14 12.95 8.43
C GLY A 149 -8.33 13.79 8.89
N SER A 150 -9.50 13.15 9.04
CA SER A 150 -10.69 13.80 9.59
C SER A 150 -10.51 14.27 11.03
N ASP A 151 -9.73 13.53 11.83
CA ASP A 151 -9.46 13.83 13.24
C ASP A 151 -8.49 15.00 13.45
N GLN A 152 -7.93 15.58 12.38
CA GLN A 152 -7.06 16.76 12.45
C GLN A 152 -7.83 18.08 12.56
N PHE A 153 -9.16 18.06 12.39
CA PHE A 153 -10.02 19.23 12.40
C PHE A 153 -11.11 19.07 13.46
N ASP A 154 -11.33 20.12 14.25
CA ASP A 154 -12.39 20.17 15.25
C ASP A 154 -13.74 20.52 14.62
N GLU A 155 -14.73 19.63 14.71
CA GLU A 155 -16.07 19.86 14.14
C GLU A 155 -16.88 20.90 14.92
N THR A 156 -16.53 21.18 16.17
CA THR A 156 -17.24 22.17 16.99
C THR A 156 -16.86 23.60 16.63
N ASP A 157 -15.79 23.78 15.85
CA ASP A 157 -15.33 25.07 15.34
C ASP A 157 -15.81 25.26 13.88
N PRO A 158 -16.59 26.31 13.57
CA PRO A 158 -17.16 26.50 12.24
C PRO A 158 -16.09 26.71 11.14
N ASP A 159 -14.90 27.23 11.47
CA ASP A 159 -13.82 27.42 10.49
C ASP A 159 -13.05 26.13 10.23
N GLU A 160 -12.82 25.32 11.27
CA GLU A 160 -12.20 23.99 11.12
C GLU A 160 -13.17 22.97 10.49
N ALA A 161 -14.47 23.06 10.76
CA ALA A 161 -15.51 22.27 10.09
C ALA A 161 -15.51 22.52 8.58
N ARG A 162 -15.39 23.79 8.14
CA ARG A 162 -15.24 24.13 6.71
C ARG A 162 -13.93 23.59 6.14
N SER A 163 -12.84 23.67 6.92
CA SER A 163 -11.53 23.12 6.52
C SER A 163 -11.55 21.60 6.37
N LYS A 164 -12.31 20.88 7.21
CA LYS A 164 -12.53 19.44 7.09
C LYS A 164 -13.25 19.07 5.79
N VAL A 165 -14.27 19.82 5.38
CA VAL A 165 -14.94 19.62 4.09
C VAL A 165 -13.97 19.84 2.94
N ALA A 166 -13.15 20.90 3.00
CA ALA A 166 -12.11 21.16 2.00
C ALA A 166 -11.00 20.09 1.98
N PHE A 167 -10.71 19.43 3.10
CA PHE A 167 -9.79 18.30 3.15
C PHE A 167 -10.30 17.07 2.41
N PHE A 168 -11.62 16.88 2.29
CA PHE A 168 -12.22 15.76 1.56
C PHE A 168 -12.65 16.11 0.13
N SER A 169 -12.41 17.33 -0.33
CA SER A 169 -12.79 17.79 -1.67
C SER A 169 -11.70 17.58 -2.74
N TYR A 170 -10.73 16.69 -2.50
CA TYR A 170 -9.71 16.31 -3.49
C TYR A 170 -10.21 15.26 -4.47
#